data_AF-A0A131Y1L1-F1
#
_entry.id   AF-A0A131Y1L1-F1
#
_cell.length_a   1.000
_cell.length_b   1.000
_cell.length_c   1.000
_cell.angle_alpha   90.00
_cell.angle_beta   90.00
_cell.angle_gamma   90.00
#
_symmetry.space_group_name_H-M   'P 1'
#
loop_
_entity.id
_entity.type
_entity.pdbx_description
1 polymer ?
#
loop_
_entity_poly.entity_id
_entity_poly.type
_entity_poly.pdbx_seq_one_letter_code
_entity_poly.pdbx_strand_id
1 'polypeptide(L)'
;MGDYLISLSDIGKEDHPIWRIEGKSLLQKFEAFTEPKSGKTMYRNVSSYSSWIPQDATKYARLDVCVSSYTRQSWVVELLSIEKEALDKVREKWALSDVEREQKKMAVLKSKFEVYLQVLLSNVLNSSFLIEVHEEDDEYFLENMEHVDGENGEHLRELLECHSLDGALVTACETFPQLIKADLKDPSAGGSCDGCKEGGKSTEIRFGPEQYDELRLTLLAQEDRTEHGGKTAFSLCDTCARLVQLYSRLYHYRYFAFQACKKQVARRSESPRGRSSPITLVQNLGSNKWLVLESMPHDPVWTSLENCLRDVSWLDQMFENLQSLWKECKHLTSLAFLLQGR
;
A
#
# COMPACT_ATOMS: atom_id res chain seq x y z
N MET A 1 -44.75 -22.54 16.33
CA MET A 1 -43.50 -22.13 15.63
C MET A 1 -42.70 -21.30 16.62
N GLY A 2 -41.43 -21.63 16.83
CA GLY A 2 -40.58 -20.91 17.80
C GLY A 2 -39.80 -19.78 17.14
N ASP A 3 -39.29 -18.85 17.93
CA ASP A 3 -38.38 -17.81 17.46
C ASP A 3 -36.98 -18.40 17.28
N TYR A 4 -36.38 -18.16 16.11
CA TYR A 4 -35.02 -18.62 15.79
C TYR A 4 -34.06 -17.44 15.73
N LEU A 5 -32.84 -17.69 16.18
CA LEU A 5 -31.79 -16.71 16.38
C LEU A 5 -30.46 -17.21 15.84
N ILE A 6 -29.62 -16.29 15.38
CA ILE A 6 -28.19 -16.50 15.13
C ILE A 6 -27.40 -15.48 15.94
N SER A 7 -26.22 -15.83 16.44
CA SER A 7 -25.31 -14.85 17.03
C SER A 7 -24.82 -13.89 15.95
N LEU A 8 -24.77 -12.59 16.22
CA LEU A 8 -24.18 -11.62 15.31
C LEU A 8 -22.71 -11.93 14.99
N SER A 9 -22.01 -12.63 15.88
CA SER A 9 -20.61 -13.07 15.68
C SER A 9 -20.46 -14.22 14.68
N ASP A 10 -21.54 -14.91 14.34
CA ASP A 10 -21.51 -16.13 13.52
C ASP A 10 -22.06 -15.93 12.11
N ILE A 11 -22.66 -14.76 11.85
CA ILE A 11 -23.06 -14.34 10.51
C ILE A 11 -21.82 -14.32 9.60
N GLY A 12 -21.89 -15.02 8.46
CA GLY A 12 -20.81 -15.10 7.47
C GLY A 12 -19.83 -16.28 7.64
N LYS A 13 -19.97 -17.10 8.68
CA LYS A 13 -19.20 -18.35 8.84
C LYS A 13 -19.89 -19.52 8.12
N GLU A 14 -19.14 -20.48 7.59
CA GLU A 14 -19.74 -21.62 6.88
C GLU A 14 -20.45 -22.62 7.81
N ASP A 15 -19.91 -22.87 9.01
CA ASP A 15 -20.48 -23.81 10.00
C ASP A 15 -20.92 -23.08 11.28
N HIS A 16 -21.99 -22.29 11.16
CA HIS A 16 -22.58 -21.59 12.31
C HIS A 16 -23.79 -22.35 12.87
N PRO A 17 -23.93 -22.47 14.20
CA PRO A 17 -25.18 -22.95 14.77
C PRO A 17 -26.29 -21.89 14.65
N ILE A 18 -27.54 -22.34 14.64
CA ILE A 18 -28.68 -21.48 14.91
C ILE A 18 -29.37 -21.94 16.19
N TRP A 19 -30.13 -21.05 16.80
CA TRP A 19 -30.72 -21.26 18.11
C TRP A 19 -32.22 -21.07 18.04
N ARG A 20 -32.97 -21.91 18.74
CA ARG A 20 -34.41 -21.73 18.92
C ARG A 20 -34.69 -21.35 20.36
N ILE A 21 -35.47 -20.29 20.59
CA ILE A 21 -35.94 -19.94 21.94
C ILE A 21 -36.96 -20.99 22.40
N GLU A 22 -36.67 -21.64 23.52
CA GLU A 22 -37.52 -22.61 24.18
C GLU A 22 -37.95 -22.10 25.57
N GLY A 23 -39.26 -21.89 25.74
CA GLY A 23 -39.81 -21.34 26.98
C GLY A 23 -39.33 -19.90 27.23
N LYS A 24 -38.93 -19.61 28.48
CA LYS A 24 -38.53 -18.26 28.90
C LYS A 24 -37.02 -18.08 29.10
N SER A 25 -36.25 -19.17 29.10
CA SER A 25 -34.87 -19.16 29.62
C SER A 25 -33.92 -20.11 28.90
N LEU A 26 -34.33 -20.75 27.81
CA LEU A 26 -33.49 -21.72 27.10
C LEU A 26 -33.36 -21.39 25.61
N LEU A 27 -32.16 -21.60 25.09
CA LEU A 27 -31.84 -21.68 23.68
C LEU A 27 -31.52 -23.14 23.34
N GLN A 28 -32.26 -23.74 22.42
CA GLN A 28 -31.97 -25.04 21.87
C GLN A 28 -31.07 -24.89 20.64
N LYS A 29 -29.94 -25.61 20.60
CA LYS A 29 -29.00 -25.56 19.48
C LYS A 29 -29.51 -26.36 18.28
N PHE A 30 -29.28 -25.82 17.09
CA PHE A 30 -29.39 -26.50 15.83
C PHE A 30 -28.07 -26.42 15.06
N GLU A 31 -27.59 -27.55 14.55
CA GLU A 31 -26.34 -27.66 13.81
C GLU A 31 -26.60 -27.75 12.31
N ALA A 32 -25.72 -27.11 11.53
CA ALA A 32 -25.76 -27.13 10.08
C ALA A 32 -25.39 -28.53 9.57
N PHE A 33 -26.06 -28.98 8.51
CA PHE A 33 -25.66 -30.14 7.74
C PHE A 33 -26.10 -29.96 6.29
N THR A 34 -25.34 -30.52 5.37
CA THR A 34 -25.70 -30.52 3.95
C THR A 34 -26.67 -31.66 3.66
N GLU A 35 -27.84 -31.35 3.13
CA GLU A 35 -28.81 -32.37 2.73
C GLU A 35 -28.30 -33.14 1.50
N PRO A 36 -28.08 -34.46 1.56
CA PRO A 36 -27.42 -35.21 0.49
C PRO A 36 -28.16 -35.20 -0.86
N LYS A 37 -29.47 -34.96 -0.85
CA LYS A 37 -30.32 -35.00 -2.05
C LYS A 37 -30.40 -33.65 -2.78
N SER A 38 -30.40 -32.54 -2.03
CA SER A 38 -30.57 -31.20 -2.59
C SER A 38 -29.28 -30.37 -2.58
N GLY A 39 -28.26 -30.78 -1.82
CA GLY A 39 -27.03 -30.02 -1.60
C GLY A 39 -27.23 -28.76 -0.75
N LYS A 40 -28.45 -28.52 -0.23
CA LYS A 40 -28.77 -27.34 0.57
C LYS A 40 -28.29 -27.48 2.00
N THR A 41 -27.91 -26.37 2.62
CA THR A 41 -27.61 -26.29 4.06
C THR A 41 -28.92 -26.29 4.84
N MET A 42 -29.08 -27.29 5.70
CA MET A 42 -30.23 -27.48 6.59
C MET A 42 -29.76 -27.51 8.04
N TYR A 43 -30.67 -27.28 8.97
CA TYR A 43 -30.33 -27.20 10.40
C TYR A 43 -31.12 -28.23 11.19
N ARG A 44 -30.43 -29.05 12.00
CA ARG A 44 -31.02 -30.10 12.83
C ARG A 44 -30.89 -29.76 14.30
N ASN A 45 -31.94 -29.96 15.09
CA ASN A 45 -31.86 -29.81 16.54
C ASN A 45 -30.89 -30.84 17.15
N VAL A 46 -30.15 -30.43 18.18
CA VAL A 46 -29.30 -31.32 18.98
C VAL A 46 -29.62 -31.16 20.46
N SER A 47 -29.18 -32.13 21.27
CA SER A 47 -29.39 -32.15 22.73
C SER A 47 -28.45 -31.18 23.48
N SER A 48 -28.13 -30.04 22.86
CA SER A 48 -27.28 -29.00 23.45
C SER A 48 -28.12 -27.74 23.66
N TYR A 49 -28.03 -27.22 24.88
CA TYR A 49 -28.84 -26.10 25.33
C TYR A 49 -27.94 -25.01 25.89
N SER A 50 -28.42 -23.77 25.85
CA SER A 50 -27.77 -22.61 26.47
C SER A 50 -28.82 -21.73 27.14
N SER A 51 -28.40 -20.92 28.11
CA SER A 51 -29.32 -20.04 28.83
C SER A 51 -29.72 -18.86 27.94
N TRP A 52 -31.03 -18.58 27.87
CA TRP A 52 -31.55 -17.36 27.26
C TRP A 52 -31.67 -16.26 28.30
N ILE A 53 -31.00 -15.14 28.06
CA ILE A 53 -31.09 -13.93 28.87
C ILE A 53 -31.63 -12.81 27.96
N PRO A 54 -32.84 -12.27 28.20
CA PRO A 54 -33.41 -11.23 27.34
C PRO A 54 -32.53 -9.98 27.17
N GLN A 55 -31.66 -9.69 28.15
CA GLN A 55 -30.69 -8.59 28.10
C GLN A 55 -29.63 -8.79 27.01
N ASP A 56 -29.36 -10.05 26.64
CA ASP A 56 -28.42 -10.42 25.59
C ASP A 56 -29.07 -10.44 24.19
N ALA A 57 -30.35 -10.10 24.06
CA ALA A 57 -31.05 -10.14 22.77
C ALA A 57 -30.38 -9.31 21.67
N THR A 58 -29.67 -8.24 22.05
CA THR A 58 -28.90 -7.39 21.14
C THR A 58 -27.70 -8.10 20.50
N LYS A 59 -27.26 -9.24 21.04
CA LYS A 59 -26.17 -10.08 20.51
C LYS A 59 -26.66 -11.05 19.42
N TYR A 60 -27.96 -11.13 19.18
CA TYR A 60 -28.56 -12.07 18.25
C TYR A 60 -29.35 -11.35 17.16
N ALA A 61 -29.42 -11.98 15.98
CA ALA A 61 -30.32 -11.60 14.90
C ALA A 61 -31.47 -12.59 14.81
N ARG A 62 -32.66 -12.12 14.45
CA ARG A 62 -33.78 -13.02 14.15
C ARG A 62 -33.60 -13.71 12.81
N LEU A 63 -34.09 -14.94 12.75
CA LEU A 63 -34.06 -15.78 11.56
C LEU A 63 -35.47 -16.11 11.10
N ASP A 64 -35.70 -16.02 9.79
CA ASP A 64 -36.84 -16.64 9.15
C ASP A 64 -36.45 -18.05 8.74
N VAL A 65 -37.18 -19.04 9.23
CA VAL A 65 -36.91 -20.45 8.93
C VAL A 65 -38.17 -21.17 8.46
N CYS A 66 -38.00 -22.12 7.55
CA CYS A 66 -39.04 -23.05 7.14
C CYS A 66 -38.84 -24.40 7.84
N VAL A 67 -39.89 -24.96 8.44
CA VAL A 67 -39.80 -26.31 9.02
C VAL A 67 -39.92 -27.33 7.90
N SER A 68 -38.83 -28.04 7.62
CA SER A 68 -38.77 -29.06 6.57
C SER A 68 -39.26 -30.42 7.08
N SER A 69 -38.84 -30.83 8.28
CA SER A 69 -39.36 -32.04 8.91
C SER A 69 -39.40 -31.93 10.43
N TYR A 70 -40.40 -32.59 11.02
CA TYR A 70 -40.56 -32.67 12.47
C TYR A 70 -41.02 -34.08 12.85
N THR A 71 -40.19 -34.77 13.62
CA THR A 71 -40.46 -36.09 14.19
C THR A 71 -40.19 -36.05 15.70
N ARG A 72 -40.56 -37.11 16.44
CA ARG A 72 -40.27 -37.21 17.88
C ARG A 72 -38.77 -37.11 18.23
N GLN A 73 -37.88 -37.39 17.28
CA GLN A 73 -36.44 -37.49 17.50
C GLN A 73 -35.60 -36.48 16.70
N SER A 74 -36.21 -35.80 15.71
CA SER A 74 -35.48 -34.92 14.80
C SER A 74 -36.40 -33.80 14.32
N TRP A 75 -35.91 -32.58 14.46
CA TRP A 75 -36.49 -31.35 13.96
C TRP A 75 -35.48 -30.72 13.01
N VAL A 76 -35.87 -30.61 11.74
CA VAL A 76 -35.05 -30.02 10.67
C VAL A 76 -35.71 -28.76 10.14
N VAL A 77 -34.93 -27.68 10.02
CA VAL A 77 -35.37 -26.40 9.46
C VAL A 77 -34.43 -25.93 8.35
N GLU A 78 -34.98 -25.22 7.37
CA GLU A 78 -34.27 -24.49 6.32
C GLU A 78 -34.19 -23.02 6.72
N LEU A 79 -33.00 -22.42 6.67
CA LEU A 79 -32.82 -20.99 6.88
C LEU A 79 -33.22 -20.23 5.60
N LEU A 80 -34.17 -19.30 5.71
CA LEU A 80 -34.66 -18.50 4.58
C LEU A 80 -33.97 -17.13 4.52
N SER A 81 -33.95 -16.41 5.64
CA SER A 81 -33.36 -15.08 5.75
C SER A 81 -32.91 -14.74 7.17
N ILE A 82 -31.99 -13.80 7.25
CA ILE A 82 -31.56 -13.14 8.49
C ILE A 82 -32.15 -11.73 8.49
N GLU A 83 -32.58 -11.25 9.65
CA GLU A 83 -33.07 -9.88 9.86
C GLU A 83 -32.13 -8.83 9.23
N LYS A 84 -32.70 -7.97 8.38
CA LYS A 84 -31.93 -7.04 7.54
C LYS A 84 -31.13 -6.04 8.39
N GLU A 85 -31.73 -5.50 9.44
CA GLU A 85 -31.10 -4.55 10.36
C GLU A 85 -29.88 -5.17 11.06
N ALA A 86 -29.91 -6.48 11.33
CA ALA A 86 -28.77 -7.17 11.91
C ALA A 86 -27.65 -7.40 10.89
N LEU A 87 -27.99 -7.74 9.64
CA LEU A 87 -27.03 -7.82 8.55
C LEU A 87 -26.32 -6.49 8.29
N ASP A 88 -27.07 -5.38 8.30
CA ASP A 88 -26.51 -4.04 8.10
C ASP A 88 -25.53 -3.67 9.23
N LYS A 89 -25.87 -3.96 10.50
CA LYS A 89 -24.95 -3.78 11.64
C LYS A 89 -23.65 -4.58 11.53
N VAL A 90 -23.74 -5.83 11.08
CA VAL A 90 -22.55 -6.68 10.90
C VAL A 90 -21.67 -6.14 9.77
N ARG A 91 -22.28 -5.72 8.65
CA ARG A 91 -21.57 -5.09 7.53
C ARG A 91 -20.87 -3.79 7.93
N GLU A 92 -21.55 -2.92 8.66
CA GLU A 92 -20.95 -1.69 9.19
C GLU A 92 -19.79 -1.99 10.14
N LYS A 93 -19.94 -2.98 11.02
CA LYS A 93 -18.86 -3.42 11.91
C LYS A 93 -17.65 -3.95 11.14
N TRP A 94 -17.85 -4.75 10.11
CA TRP A 94 -16.76 -5.23 9.25
C TRP A 94 -16.08 -4.08 8.51
N ALA A 95 -16.86 -3.16 7.93
CA ALA A 95 -16.32 -1.97 7.26
C ALA A 95 -15.48 -1.11 8.21
N LEU A 96 -15.94 -0.90 9.45
CA LEU A 96 -15.15 -0.21 10.48
C LEU A 96 -13.84 -0.95 10.79
N SER A 97 -13.89 -2.28 10.94
CA SER A 97 -12.69 -3.08 11.19
C SER A 97 -11.69 -3.06 10.02
N ASP A 98 -12.17 -2.98 8.78
CA ASP A 98 -11.34 -2.82 7.60
C ASP A 98 -10.66 -1.45 7.59
N VAL A 99 -11.40 -0.38 7.91
CA VAL A 99 -10.84 0.98 8.07
C VAL A 99 -9.76 1.01 9.16
N GLU A 100 -10.02 0.40 10.32
CA GLU A 100 -9.04 0.30 11.42
C GLU A 100 -7.79 -0.47 11.00
N ARG A 101 -7.95 -1.58 10.26
CA ARG A 101 -6.84 -2.37 9.73
C ARG A 101 -5.98 -1.57 8.75
N GLU A 102 -6.61 -0.84 7.83
CA GLU A 102 -5.90 0.01 6.88
C GLU A 102 -5.18 1.17 7.56
N GLN A 103 -5.82 1.81 8.55
CA GLN A 103 -5.17 2.85 9.37
C GLN A 103 -3.94 2.31 10.09
N LYS A 104 -4.04 1.12 10.68
CA LYS A 104 -2.92 0.45 11.35
C LYS A 104 -1.80 0.12 10.36
N LYS A 105 -2.13 -0.43 9.19
CA LYS A 105 -1.15 -0.68 8.11
C LYS A 105 -0.41 0.63 7.76
N MET A 106 -1.16 1.71 7.59
CA MET A 106 -0.61 3.01 7.20
C MET A 106 0.28 3.63 8.28
N ALA A 107 -0.06 3.46 9.56
CA ALA A 107 0.75 3.92 10.68
C ALA A 107 2.10 3.17 10.75
N VAL A 108 2.07 1.84 10.53
CA VAL A 108 3.29 1.03 10.44
C VAL A 108 4.17 1.51 9.29
N LEU A 109 3.58 1.68 8.11
CA LEU A 109 4.30 2.13 6.91
C LEU A 109 4.90 3.54 7.09
N LYS A 110 4.20 4.44 7.78
CA LYS A 110 4.73 5.76 8.13
C LYS A 110 5.98 5.65 9.02
N SER A 111 5.95 4.79 10.03
CA SER A 111 7.11 4.57 10.90
C SER A 111 8.31 4.03 10.12
N LYS A 112 8.09 3.08 9.21
CA LYS A 112 9.14 2.57 8.30
C LYS A 112 9.68 3.68 7.38
N PHE A 113 8.79 4.54 6.89
CA PHE A 113 9.12 5.68 6.05
C PHE A 113 9.94 6.78 6.78
N GLU A 114 9.74 6.97 8.08
CA GLU A 114 10.58 7.90 8.86
C GLU A 114 12.04 7.42 8.91
N VAL A 115 12.25 6.11 9.12
CA VAL A 115 13.59 5.49 9.07
C VAL A 115 14.16 5.57 7.65
N TYR A 116 13.33 5.35 6.63
CA TYR A 116 13.71 5.53 5.22
C TYR A 116 14.30 6.92 4.95
N LEU A 117 13.62 7.99 5.39
CA LEU A 117 14.12 9.35 5.24
C LEU A 117 15.36 9.63 6.08
N GLN A 118 15.47 9.03 7.26
CA GLN A 118 16.69 9.10 8.07
C GLN A 118 17.89 8.52 7.31
N VAL A 119 17.75 7.34 6.69
CA VAL A 119 18.82 6.74 5.87
C VAL A 119 19.22 7.67 4.73
N LEU A 120 18.25 8.22 4.00
CA LEU A 120 18.54 9.14 2.89
C LEU A 120 19.19 10.44 3.35
N LEU A 121 18.75 11.02 4.47
CA LEU A 121 19.37 12.21 5.06
C LEU A 121 20.80 11.92 5.53
N SER A 122 21.03 10.77 6.18
CA SER A 122 22.37 10.33 6.55
C SER A 122 23.26 10.16 5.31
N ASN A 123 22.73 9.62 4.21
CA ASN A 123 23.47 9.50 2.95
C ASN A 123 23.77 10.86 2.28
N VAL A 124 22.90 11.86 2.46
CA VAL A 124 23.19 13.24 2.01
C VAL A 124 24.34 13.85 2.80
N LEU A 125 24.39 13.59 4.10
CA LEU A 125 25.41 14.13 5.00
C LEU A 125 26.72 13.33 4.93
N ASN A 126 26.67 12.03 4.66
CA ASN A 126 27.82 11.16 4.42
C ASN A 126 27.51 10.25 3.22
N SER A 127 28.11 10.54 2.06
CA SER A 127 27.86 9.81 0.81
C SER A 127 28.24 8.33 0.83
N SER A 128 29.00 7.89 1.84
CA SER A 128 29.34 6.48 2.04
C SER A 128 28.34 5.75 2.92
N PHE A 129 27.42 6.44 3.61
CA PHE A 129 26.52 5.84 4.58
C PHE A 129 25.69 4.68 4.00
N LEU A 130 25.06 4.88 2.85
CA LEU A 130 24.21 3.82 2.26
C LEU A 130 25.06 2.65 1.73
N ILE A 131 26.31 2.90 1.35
CA ILE A 131 27.27 1.84 0.99
C ILE A 131 27.63 1.04 2.24
N GLU A 132 27.98 1.71 3.34
CA GLU A 132 28.32 1.08 4.63
C GLU A 132 27.13 0.24 5.15
N VAL A 133 25.91 0.77 5.12
CA VAL A 133 24.68 0.04 5.49
C VAL A 133 24.53 -1.27 4.69
N HIS A 134 24.85 -1.24 3.40
CA HIS A 134 24.75 -2.42 2.53
C HIS A 134 25.91 -3.40 2.74
N GLU A 135 27.14 -2.91 2.86
CA GLU A 135 28.33 -3.74 3.09
C GLU A 135 28.32 -4.44 4.45
N GLU A 136 27.71 -3.81 5.46
CA GLU A 136 27.59 -4.35 6.82
C GLU A 136 26.30 -5.16 7.05
N ASP A 137 25.41 -5.24 6.05
CA ASP A 137 24.13 -5.95 6.14
C ASP A 137 23.29 -5.48 7.34
N ASP A 138 23.14 -4.16 7.51
CA ASP A 138 22.37 -3.59 8.62
C ASP A 138 20.87 -3.86 8.42
N GLU A 139 20.40 -4.96 9.00
CA GLU A 139 19.00 -5.42 8.91
C GLU A 139 18.01 -4.33 9.30
N TYR A 140 18.33 -3.48 10.29
CA TYR A 140 17.42 -2.43 10.72
C TYR A 140 17.19 -1.42 9.60
N PHE A 141 18.23 -0.89 8.96
CA PHE A 141 18.03 0.06 7.88
C PHE A 141 17.49 -0.62 6.62
N LEU A 142 18.01 -1.81 6.26
CA LEU A 142 17.62 -2.53 5.06
C LEU A 142 16.14 -2.95 5.09
N GLU A 143 15.65 -3.58 6.16
CA GLU A 143 14.24 -3.99 6.25
C GLU A 143 13.27 -2.81 6.17
N ASN A 144 13.63 -1.67 6.78
CA ASN A 144 12.79 -0.46 6.72
C ASN A 144 12.77 0.11 5.29
N MET A 145 13.89 0.05 4.57
CA MET A 145 13.96 0.46 3.17
C MET A 145 13.17 -0.47 2.25
N GLU A 146 13.43 -1.77 2.35
CA GLU A 146 12.73 -2.80 1.58
C GLU A 146 11.22 -2.78 1.80
N HIS A 147 10.74 -2.45 3.00
CA HIS A 147 9.30 -2.35 3.24
C HIS A 147 8.65 -1.21 2.43
N VAL A 148 9.29 -0.04 2.36
CA VAL A 148 8.78 1.11 1.61
C VAL A 148 8.91 0.87 0.11
N ASP A 149 10.07 0.37 -0.34
CA ASP A 149 10.31 0.09 -1.75
C ASP A 149 9.49 -1.10 -2.25
N GLY A 150 9.21 -2.08 -1.39
CA GLY A 150 8.31 -3.19 -1.66
C GLY A 150 6.87 -2.74 -1.89
N GLU A 151 6.33 -1.83 -1.07
CA GLU A 151 4.99 -1.26 -1.32
C GLU A 151 4.96 -0.44 -2.64
N ASN A 152 6.05 0.23 -3.01
CA ASN A 152 6.17 0.85 -4.34
C ASN A 152 6.16 -0.21 -5.45
N GLY A 153 6.94 -1.28 -5.29
CA GLY A 153 7.05 -2.40 -6.23
C GLY A 153 5.72 -3.09 -6.47
N GLU A 154 4.92 -3.32 -5.42
CA GLU A 154 3.59 -3.91 -5.54
C GLU A 154 2.64 -3.04 -6.38
N HIS A 155 2.64 -1.72 -6.17
CA HIS A 155 1.84 -0.81 -6.99
C HIS A 155 2.31 -0.74 -8.45
N LEU A 156 3.62 -0.81 -8.70
CA LEU A 156 4.18 -0.88 -10.05
C LEU A 156 3.78 -2.19 -10.75
N ARG A 157 3.84 -3.31 -10.03
CA ARG A 157 3.42 -4.63 -10.50
C ARG A 157 1.94 -4.63 -10.89
N GLU A 158 1.07 -4.15 -10.01
CA GLU A 158 -0.38 -4.04 -10.27
C GLU A 158 -0.69 -3.15 -11.49
N LEU A 159 0.05 -2.04 -11.66
CA LEU A 159 -0.09 -1.17 -12.83
C LEU A 159 0.24 -1.88 -14.14
N LEU A 160 1.33 -2.65 -14.18
CA LEU A 160 1.74 -3.39 -15.39
C LEU A 160 0.82 -4.58 -15.68
N GLU A 161 0.28 -5.24 -14.65
CA GLU A 161 -0.72 -6.32 -14.82
C GLU A 161 -2.02 -5.80 -15.44
N CYS A 162 -2.46 -4.61 -15.03
CA CYS A 162 -3.69 -4.00 -15.54
C CYS A 162 -3.51 -3.32 -16.90
N HIS A 163 -2.28 -2.93 -17.25
CA HIS A 163 -1.98 -2.16 -18.46
C HIS A 163 -0.67 -2.60 -19.11
N SER A 164 -0.77 -3.38 -20.20
CA SER A 164 0.39 -3.83 -20.96
C SER A 164 1.11 -2.66 -21.62
N LEU A 165 2.24 -2.23 -21.05
CA LEU A 165 3.17 -1.31 -21.68
C LEU A 165 4.19 -2.05 -22.55
N ASP A 166 4.66 -1.38 -23.60
CA ASP A 166 5.79 -1.85 -24.40
C ASP A 166 7.07 -2.02 -23.55
N GLY A 167 7.80 -3.12 -23.76
CA GLY A 167 8.99 -3.43 -22.98
C GLY A 167 10.09 -2.36 -23.08
N ALA A 168 10.30 -1.74 -24.24
CA ALA A 168 11.30 -0.69 -24.38
C ALA A 168 10.91 0.59 -23.61
N LEU A 169 9.61 0.85 -23.50
CA LEU A 169 9.08 1.96 -22.70
C LEU A 169 9.26 1.70 -21.20
N VAL A 170 9.02 0.47 -20.73
CA VAL A 170 9.28 0.07 -19.34
C VAL A 170 10.77 0.20 -19.03
N THR A 171 11.65 -0.35 -19.87
CA THR A 171 13.11 -0.21 -19.68
C THR A 171 13.54 1.26 -19.61
N ALA A 172 12.98 2.13 -20.46
CA ALA A 172 13.28 3.56 -20.39
C ALA A 172 12.81 4.21 -19.08
N CYS A 173 11.62 3.84 -18.58
CA CYS A 173 11.10 4.31 -17.29
C CYS A 173 11.97 3.91 -16.10
N GLU A 174 12.62 2.76 -16.17
CA GLU A 174 13.44 2.18 -15.10
C GLU A 174 14.91 2.61 -15.18
N THR A 175 15.35 3.04 -16.37
CA THR A 175 16.73 3.50 -16.59
C THR A 175 16.90 4.99 -16.29
N PHE A 176 15.90 5.80 -16.65
CA PHE A 176 16.04 7.25 -16.67
C PHE A 176 15.07 7.94 -15.71
N PRO A 177 15.55 8.56 -14.61
CA PRO A 177 14.71 9.27 -13.66
C PRO A 177 14.12 10.57 -14.22
N GLN A 178 14.59 11.08 -15.35
CA GLN A 178 14.08 12.32 -15.93
C GLN A 178 13.27 12.02 -17.19
N LEU A 179 12.08 12.60 -17.25
CA LEU A 179 11.23 12.58 -18.44
C LEU A 179 10.58 13.94 -18.64
N ILE A 180 10.32 14.28 -19.90
CA ILE A 180 9.63 15.49 -20.32
C ILE A 180 8.39 15.09 -21.10
N LYS A 181 7.26 15.71 -20.76
CA LYS A 181 5.99 15.59 -21.49
C LYS A 181 5.83 16.78 -22.43
N ALA A 182 5.44 16.52 -23.68
CA ALA A 182 5.06 17.53 -24.64
C ALA A 182 3.83 17.08 -25.43
N ASP A 183 2.95 18.03 -25.78
CA ASP A 183 1.80 17.73 -26.65
C ASP A 183 2.27 17.52 -28.10
N LEU A 184 1.68 16.56 -28.80
CA LEU A 184 1.98 16.33 -30.21
C LEU A 184 1.38 17.45 -31.07
N LYS A 185 2.19 18.02 -31.97
CA LYS A 185 1.75 19.11 -32.86
C LYS A 185 0.69 18.69 -33.87
N ASP A 186 0.67 17.42 -34.26
CA ASP A 186 -0.37 16.85 -35.12
C ASP A 186 -0.82 15.48 -34.56
N PRO A 187 -1.81 15.46 -33.66
CA PRO A 187 -2.41 14.22 -33.14
C PRO A 187 -3.11 13.37 -34.22
N SER A 188 -3.35 13.95 -35.40
CA SER A 188 -4.04 13.35 -36.55
C SER A 188 -3.07 12.64 -37.50
N ALA A 189 -1.75 12.86 -37.35
CA ALA A 189 -0.73 12.12 -38.05
C ALA A 189 -0.81 10.66 -37.59
N GLY A 190 -1.47 9.82 -38.39
CA GLY A 190 -1.85 8.46 -38.03
C GLY A 190 -0.73 7.64 -37.37
N GLY A 191 -1.12 6.79 -36.43
CA GLY A 191 -0.23 5.86 -35.73
C GLY A 191 -0.84 5.37 -34.42
N SER A 192 -0.48 4.16 -34.01
CA SER A 192 -0.94 3.52 -32.77
C SER A 192 -0.09 3.93 -31.57
N CYS A 193 -0.69 4.24 -30.43
CA CYS A 193 0.01 4.54 -29.16
C CYS A 193 1.23 3.62 -28.94
N ASP A 194 2.41 4.18 -28.65
CA ASP A 194 3.62 3.38 -28.44
C ASP A 194 3.57 2.55 -27.14
N GLY A 195 2.68 2.89 -26.20
CA GLY A 195 2.46 2.17 -24.95
C GLY A 195 1.53 0.97 -25.12
N CYS A 196 0.22 1.20 -25.21
CA CYS A 196 -0.78 0.13 -25.32
C CYS A 196 -0.94 -0.46 -26.73
N LYS A 197 -0.28 0.10 -27.76
CA LYS A 197 -0.43 -0.28 -29.18
C LYS A 197 -1.85 -0.13 -29.74
N GLU A 198 -2.74 0.49 -28.97
CA GLU A 198 -4.13 0.73 -29.31
C GLU A 198 -4.44 2.23 -29.31
N GLY A 199 -5.41 2.64 -30.12
CA GLY A 199 -5.85 4.04 -30.18
C GLY A 199 -4.85 5.02 -30.79
N GLY A 200 -5.21 6.31 -30.77
CA GLY A 200 -4.40 7.40 -31.31
C GLY A 200 -3.32 7.92 -30.36
N LYS A 201 -2.44 8.76 -30.90
CA LYS A 201 -1.33 9.40 -30.17
C LYS A 201 -1.67 10.86 -29.91
N SER A 202 -1.47 11.34 -28.68
CA SER A 202 -1.73 12.73 -28.28
C SER A 202 -0.53 13.40 -27.61
N THR A 203 0.31 12.62 -26.94
CA THR A 203 1.40 13.10 -26.10
C THR A 203 2.73 12.48 -26.52
N GLU A 204 3.81 13.25 -26.54
CA GLU A 204 5.18 12.75 -26.59
C GLU A 204 5.80 12.75 -25.18
N ILE A 205 6.35 11.60 -24.76
CA ILE A 205 7.22 11.49 -23.59
C ILE A 205 8.66 11.29 -24.06
N ARG A 206 9.59 12.11 -23.57
CA ARG A 206 11.03 11.98 -23.86
C ARG A 206 11.81 11.81 -22.57
N PHE A 207 12.54 10.71 -22.46
CA PHE A 207 13.45 10.44 -21.35
C PHE A 207 14.76 11.21 -21.54
N GLY A 208 15.31 11.70 -20.44
CA GLY A 208 16.64 12.31 -20.39
C GLY A 208 17.74 11.24 -20.49
N PRO A 209 19.00 11.65 -20.75
CA PRO A 209 20.13 10.73 -20.87
C PRO A 209 20.81 10.39 -19.53
N GLU A 210 20.33 11.00 -18.44
CA GLU A 210 20.96 10.90 -17.12
C GLU A 210 20.58 9.60 -16.43
N GLN A 211 21.58 8.86 -15.94
CA GLN A 211 21.44 7.67 -15.08
C GLN A 211 22.02 7.99 -13.69
N TYR A 212 21.71 7.21 -12.66
CA TYR A 212 22.25 7.40 -11.32
C TYR A 212 22.74 6.10 -10.69
N ASP A 213 23.70 6.21 -9.77
CA ASP A 213 24.19 5.11 -8.93
C ASP A 213 23.14 4.77 -7.86
N GLU A 214 22.73 3.51 -7.76
CA GLU A 214 21.62 3.09 -6.89
C GLU A 214 21.90 3.23 -5.38
N LEU A 215 23.17 3.22 -4.97
CA LEU A 215 23.58 3.37 -3.57
C LEU A 215 23.98 4.82 -3.26
N ARG A 216 24.69 5.50 -4.17
CA ARG A 216 25.07 6.91 -3.97
C ARG A 216 23.94 7.87 -4.28
N LEU A 217 22.97 7.46 -5.10
CA LEU A 217 21.83 8.27 -5.55
C LEU A 217 22.24 9.58 -6.24
N THR A 218 23.44 9.58 -6.82
CA THR A 218 24.02 10.67 -7.62
C THR A 218 24.07 10.29 -9.10
N LEU A 219 23.98 11.29 -9.98
CA LEU A 219 24.08 11.08 -11.41
C LEU A 219 25.44 10.49 -11.80
N LEU A 220 25.43 9.54 -12.72
CA LEU A 220 26.63 8.93 -13.29
C LEU A 220 27.33 9.90 -14.25
N ALA A 221 28.67 9.88 -14.24
CA ALA A 221 29.47 10.55 -15.25
C ALA A 221 29.15 9.97 -16.64
N GLN A 222 29.39 10.72 -17.71
CA GLN A 222 29.01 10.30 -19.06
C GLN A 222 29.69 8.98 -19.47
N GLU A 223 30.93 8.75 -19.05
CA GLU A 223 31.70 7.53 -19.30
C GLU A 223 31.20 6.29 -18.55
N ASP A 224 30.54 6.47 -17.40
CA ASP A 224 30.04 5.35 -16.56
C ASP A 224 28.61 4.93 -16.94
N ARG A 225 27.97 5.66 -17.86
CA ARG A 225 26.60 5.36 -18.28
C ARG A 225 26.58 4.15 -19.19
N THR A 226 25.57 3.32 -19.00
CA THR A 226 25.29 2.23 -19.93
C THR A 226 24.81 2.81 -21.27
N GLU A 227 25.36 2.32 -22.38
CA GLU A 227 24.88 2.69 -23.71
C GLU A 227 23.44 2.22 -23.89
N HIS A 228 22.50 3.17 -23.85
CA HIS A 228 21.10 2.86 -24.15
C HIS A 228 20.88 2.90 -25.67
N GLY A 229 20.98 1.73 -26.30
CA GLY A 229 20.66 1.56 -27.73
C GLY A 229 19.17 1.63 -28.07
N GLY A 230 18.32 1.86 -27.07
CA GLY A 230 16.86 1.90 -27.18
C GLY A 230 16.29 3.29 -27.51
N LYS A 231 15.01 3.30 -27.85
CA LYS A 231 14.23 4.52 -28.12
C LYS A 231 14.03 5.29 -26.80
N THR A 232 14.30 6.59 -26.77
CA THR A 232 14.07 7.45 -25.59
C THR A 232 12.89 8.42 -25.73
N ALA A 233 12.24 8.45 -26.90
CA ALA A 233 11.06 9.28 -27.16
C ALA A 233 9.88 8.40 -27.61
N PHE A 234 8.73 8.53 -26.96
CA PHE A 234 7.55 7.69 -27.19
C PHE A 234 6.32 8.56 -27.42
N SER A 235 5.54 8.24 -28.44
CA SER A 235 4.28 8.89 -28.74
C SER A 235 3.13 8.06 -28.17
N LEU A 236 2.47 8.58 -27.14
CA LEU A 236 1.51 7.90 -26.30
C LEU A 236 0.12 8.54 -26.41
N CYS A 237 -0.92 7.78 -26.09
CA CYS A 237 -2.22 8.34 -25.72
C CYS A 237 -2.15 8.95 -24.31
N ASP A 238 -3.13 9.76 -23.93
CA ASP A 238 -3.14 10.45 -22.63
C ASP A 238 -3.10 9.49 -21.44
N THR A 239 -3.77 8.33 -21.55
CA THR A 239 -3.79 7.31 -20.49
C THR A 239 -2.41 6.69 -20.31
N CYS A 240 -1.75 6.23 -21.39
CA CYS A 240 -0.40 5.69 -21.31
C CYS A 240 0.61 6.74 -20.86
N ALA A 241 0.47 8.00 -21.29
CA ALA A 241 1.34 9.08 -20.86
C ALA A 241 1.24 9.31 -19.34
N ARG A 242 0.04 9.36 -18.78
CA ARG A 242 -0.16 9.47 -17.32
C ARG A 242 0.43 8.28 -16.58
N LEU A 243 0.19 7.07 -17.09
CA LEU A 243 0.72 5.84 -16.49
C LEU A 243 2.25 5.82 -16.49
N VAL A 244 2.89 6.16 -17.61
CA VAL A 244 4.35 6.25 -17.72
C VAL A 244 4.94 7.28 -16.76
N GLN A 245 4.31 8.44 -16.64
CA GLN A 245 4.75 9.48 -15.69
C GLN A 245 4.67 8.98 -14.25
N LEU A 246 3.58 8.30 -13.88
CA LEU A 246 3.39 7.75 -12.55
C LEU A 246 4.36 6.60 -12.27
N TYR A 247 4.50 5.65 -13.21
CA TYR A 247 5.40 4.51 -13.11
C TYR A 247 6.84 4.96 -12.90
N SER A 248 7.37 5.81 -13.78
CA SER A 248 8.77 6.28 -13.68
C SER A 248 9.00 7.08 -12.39
N ARG A 249 8.02 7.90 -11.97
CA ARG A 249 8.10 8.66 -10.71
C ARG A 249 8.15 7.76 -9.48
N LEU A 250 7.36 6.69 -9.47
CA LEU A 250 7.27 5.77 -8.35
C LEU A 250 8.46 4.80 -8.32
N TYR A 251 8.91 4.30 -9.47
CA TYR A 251 10.12 3.49 -9.60
C TYR A 251 11.36 4.22 -9.07
N HIS A 252 11.53 5.49 -9.48
CA HIS A 252 12.64 6.32 -9.02
C HIS A 252 12.35 7.10 -7.74
N TYR A 253 11.36 6.68 -6.94
CA TYR A 253 10.96 7.42 -5.74
C TYR A 253 12.11 7.60 -4.75
N ARG A 254 12.94 6.57 -4.53
CA ARG A 254 14.16 6.66 -3.69
C ARG A 254 15.08 7.79 -4.12
N TYR A 255 15.37 7.88 -5.42
CA TYR A 255 16.19 8.94 -5.99
C TYR A 255 15.55 10.32 -5.78
N PHE A 256 14.25 10.47 -6.04
CA PHE A 256 13.56 11.75 -5.84
C PHE A 256 13.47 12.17 -4.37
N ALA A 257 13.25 11.21 -3.46
CA ALA A 257 13.27 11.43 -2.03
C ALA A 257 14.65 11.90 -1.57
N PHE A 258 15.73 11.30 -2.08
CA PHE A 258 17.10 11.74 -1.81
C PHE A 258 17.37 13.16 -2.31
N GLN A 259 16.91 13.53 -3.52
CA GLN A 259 17.01 14.91 -4.01
C GLN A 259 16.20 15.89 -3.14
N ALA A 260 15.07 15.47 -2.58
CA ALA A 260 14.33 16.27 -1.60
C ALA A 260 15.09 16.42 -0.28
N CYS A 261 15.72 15.36 0.22
CA CYS A 261 16.62 15.40 1.38
C CYS A 261 17.78 16.39 1.18
N LYS A 262 18.42 16.39 0.00
CA LYS A 262 19.48 17.37 -0.34
C LYS A 262 18.98 18.82 -0.22
N LYS A 263 17.78 19.10 -0.74
CA LYS A 263 17.16 20.43 -0.64
C LYS A 263 16.83 20.78 0.81
N GLN A 264 16.38 19.81 1.61
CA GLN A 264 16.03 20.01 3.01
C GLN A 264 17.26 20.33 3.86
N VAL A 265 18.36 19.59 3.69
CA VAL A 265 19.65 19.86 4.34
C VAL A 265 20.13 21.27 3.99
N ALA A 266 20.17 21.62 2.69
CA ALA A 266 20.59 22.94 2.25
C ALA A 266 19.76 24.09 2.87
N ARG A 267 18.41 23.97 2.83
CA ARG A 267 17.50 24.95 3.43
C ARG A 267 17.74 25.17 4.92
N ARG A 268 18.08 24.11 5.65
CA ARG A 268 18.31 24.15 7.10
C ARG A 268 19.70 24.68 7.45
N SER A 269 20.70 24.45 6.60
CA SER A 269 22.04 25.04 6.71
C SER A 269 22.04 26.56 6.50
N GLU A 270 21.08 27.11 5.73
CA GLU A 270 20.95 28.55 5.43
C GLU A 270 20.15 29.36 6.47
N SER A 271 19.61 28.74 7.53
CA SER A 271 18.75 29.43 8.50
C SER A 271 19.56 30.45 9.35
N PRO A 272 19.09 31.71 9.55
CA PRO A 272 19.97 32.84 9.90
C PRO A 272 20.40 32.92 11.38
N ARG A 273 20.21 31.87 12.19
CA ARG A 273 20.54 31.90 13.64
C ARG A 273 21.94 31.41 14.00
N GLY A 274 22.86 31.42 13.05
CA GLY A 274 24.28 31.30 13.31
C GLY A 274 25.06 31.53 12.04
N ARG A 275 26.05 32.41 12.06
CA ARG A 275 27.15 32.34 11.10
C ARG A 275 27.90 31.03 11.36
N SER A 276 27.41 29.94 10.80
CA SER A 276 28.20 28.72 10.62
C SER A 276 28.79 28.79 9.23
N SER A 277 30.11 28.70 9.14
CA SER A 277 30.86 28.49 7.91
C SER A 277 30.18 27.42 7.03
N PRO A 278 30.34 27.46 5.69
CA PRO A 278 29.88 26.38 4.83
C PRO A 278 30.32 25.04 5.46
N ILE A 279 29.37 24.11 5.60
CA ILE A 279 29.63 22.78 6.18
C ILE A 279 30.62 22.08 5.25
N THR A 280 31.91 22.22 5.52
CA THR A 280 32.92 21.32 4.99
C THR A 280 32.73 20.02 5.74
N LEU A 281 32.24 18.99 5.06
CA LEU A 281 32.22 17.63 5.59
C LEU A 281 33.67 17.23 5.88
N VAL A 282 34.07 17.35 7.15
CA VAL A 282 35.37 16.85 7.60
C VAL A 282 35.20 15.35 7.80
N GLN A 283 35.83 14.56 6.92
CA GLN A 283 36.05 13.14 7.15
C GLN A 283 36.72 12.96 8.51
N ASN A 284 36.00 12.35 9.46
CA ASN A 284 36.63 11.73 10.62
C ASN A 284 36.56 10.22 10.43
N LEU A 285 37.44 9.73 9.55
CA LEU A 285 37.78 8.32 9.47
C LEU A 285 38.64 7.98 10.69
N GLY A 286 38.08 7.20 11.61
CA GLY A 286 38.87 6.53 12.63
C GLY A 286 38.15 6.30 13.95
N SER A 287 37.10 5.49 13.95
CA SER A 287 36.78 4.57 15.06
C SER A 287 35.57 3.70 14.70
N ASN A 288 35.85 2.47 14.26
CA ASN A 288 34.88 1.39 14.14
C ASN A 288 34.24 1.13 15.51
N LYS A 289 32.95 1.47 15.64
CA LYS A 289 31.94 0.90 16.54
C LYS A 289 30.68 1.74 16.38
N TRP A 290 29.62 1.15 15.83
CA TRP A 290 28.26 1.66 15.94
C TRP A 290 27.90 1.72 17.43
N LEU A 291 28.09 2.90 18.01
CA LEU A 291 27.68 3.19 19.37
C LEU A 291 26.22 3.61 19.31
N VAL A 292 25.37 2.66 19.71
CA VAL A 292 24.18 2.90 20.52
C VAL A 292 24.30 4.24 21.28
N LEU A 293 23.44 5.19 20.93
CA LEU A 293 22.67 6.02 21.88
C LEU A 293 23.40 6.57 23.14
N GLU A 294 24.63 7.06 23.05
CA GLU A 294 25.25 7.85 24.13
C GLU A 294 25.92 9.13 23.62
N SER A 295 25.18 10.24 23.74
CA SER A 295 25.63 11.63 23.89
C SER A 295 27.05 11.96 23.38
N MET A 296 27.18 12.30 22.10
CA MET A 296 28.29 13.16 21.64
C MET A 296 27.80 14.62 21.54
N PRO A 297 28.16 15.51 22.48
CA PRO A 297 27.86 16.92 22.33
C PRO A 297 28.79 17.48 21.25
N HIS A 298 28.21 17.92 20.12
CA HIS A 298 28.83 18.67 19.01
C HIS A 298 29.29 17.91 17.76
N ASP A 299 28.65 16.81 17.36
CA ASP A 299 28.77 16.38 15.96
C ASP A 299 27.88 17.27 15.04
N PRO A 300 28.45 18.07 14.12
CA PRO A 300 27.68 18.90 13.21
C PRO A 300 26.80 18.07 12.25
N VAL A 301 27.22 16.86 11.88
CA VAL A 301 26.44 15.94 11.04
C VAL A 301 25.19 15.49 11.79
N TRP A 302 25.35 15.05 13.03
CA TRP A 302 24.22 14.65 13.88
C TRP A 302 23.25 15.80 14.12
N THR A 303 23.78 17.00 14.39
CA THR A 303 22.96 18.21 14.58
C THR A 303 22.16 18.55 13.33
N SER A 304 22.76 18.42 12.14
CA SER A 304 22.08 18.64 10.86
C SER A 304 21.00 17.60 10.59
N LEU A 305 21.27 16.32 10.87
CA LEU A 305 20.30 15.24 10.75
C LEU A 305 19.10 15.48 11.67
N GLU A 306 19.35 15.76 12.95
CA GLU A 306 18.32 16.01 13.95
C GLU A 306 17.46 17.24 13.57
N ASN A 307 18.09 18.31 13.10
CA ASN A 307 17.37 19.51 12.64
C ASN A 307 16.43 19.24 11.46
N CYS A 308 16.79 18.30 10.57
CA CYS A 308 15.92 17.90 9.47
C CYS A 308 14.78 17.00 9.97
N LEU A 309 15.06 16.03 10.83
CA LEU A 309 14.07 15.10 11.37
C LEU A 309 13.07 15.77 12.34
N ARG A 310 13.46 16.87 12.99
CA ARG A 310 12.54 17.71 13.78
C ARG A 310 11.48 18.44 12.95
N ASP A 311 11.65 18.51 11.62
CA ASP A 311 10.64 19.06 10.72
C ASP A 311 9.55 18.02 10.41
N VAL A 312 8.71 17.76 11.41
CA VAL A 312 7.59 16.80 11.30
C VAL A 312 6.65 17.17 10.14
N SER A 313 6.47 18.47 9.87
CA SER A 313 5.62 18.92 8.77
C SER A 313 6.16 18.52 7.40
N TRP A 314 7.48 18.57 7.21
CA TRP A 314 8.12 18.12 5.97
C TRP A 314 8.09 16.60 5.83
N LEU A 315 8.34 15.86 6.92
CA LEU A 315 8.25 14.40 6.93
C LEU A 315 6.83 13.92 6.56
N ASP A 316 5.82 14.49 7.21
CA ASP A 316 4.42 14.21 6.94
C ASP A 316 4.07 14.51 5.48
N GLN A 317 4.49 15.67 4.98
CA GLN A 317 4.26 16.04 3.60
C GLN A 317 4.93 15.08 2.59
N MET A 318 6.15 14.61 2.89
CA MET A 318 6.85 13.64 2.06
C MET A 318 6.10 12.30 2.00
N PHE A 319 5.55 11.85 3.13
CA PHE A 319 4.75 10.64 3.20
C PHE A 319 3.40 10.79 2.49
N GLU A 320 2.69 11.88 2.71
CA GLU A 320 1.43 12.19 2.02
C GLU A 320 1.60 12.25 0.50
N ASN A 321 2.72 12.81 0.02
CA ASN A 321 3.04 12.84 -1.39
C ASN A 321 3.21 11.43 -1.97
N LEU A 322 3.87 10.53 -1.25
CA LEU A 322 4.02 9.13 -1.64
C LEU A 322 2.66 8.41 -1.66
N GLN A 323 1.86 8.60 -0.61
CA GLN A 323 0.51 8.06 -0.55
C GLN A 323 -0.38 8.56 -1.70
N SER A 324 -0.21 9.80 -2.14
CA SER A 324 -0.92 10.34 -3.30
C SER A 324 -0.58 9.57 -4.58
N LEU A 325 0.69 9.20 -4.78
CA LEU A 325 1.10 8.36 -5.92
C LEU A 325 0.45 6.98 -5.85
N TRP A 326 0.45 6.33 -4.68
CA TRP A 326 -0.21 5.03 -4.49
C TRP A 326 -1.71 5.09 -4.75
N LYS A 327 -2.38 6.15 -4.30
CA LYS A 327 -3.82 6.37 -4.58
C LYS A 327 -4.07 6.53 -6.07
N GLU A 328 -3.19 7.25 -6.78
CA GLU A 328 -3.29 7.40 -8.23
C GLU A 328 -3.09 6.06 -8.95
N CYS A 329 -2.15 5.22 -8.48
CA CYS A 329 -1.95 3.86 -9.00
C CYS A 329 -3.24 3.03 -8.86
N LYS A 330 -3.79 2.99 -7.63
CA LYS A 330 -5.04 2.28 -7.33
C LYS A 330 -6.23 2.76 -8.16
N HIS A 331 -6.32 4.06 -8.42
CA HIS A 331 -7.38 4.61 -9.25
C HIS A 331 -7.24 4.14 -10.71
N LEU A 332 -6.03 4.14 -11.26
CA LEU A 332 -5.78 3.65 -12.62
C LEU A 332 -6.03 2.15 -12.77
N THR A 333 -5.62 1.32 -11.80
CA THR A 333 -5.88 -0.13 -11.81
C THR A 333 -7.37 -0.44 -11.66
N SER A 334 -8.08 0.26 -10.78
CA SER A 334 -9.54 0.10 -10.62
C SER A 334 -10.32 0.43 -11.90
N LEU A 335 -9.93 1.52 -12.59
CA LEU A 335 -10.56 1.89 -13.86
C LEU A 335 -10.30 0.84 -14.95
N ALA A 336 -9.08 0.29 -15.03
CA ALA A 336 -8.75 -0.76 -15.99
C ALA A 336 -9.62 -2.01 -15.77
N PHE A 337 -9.79 -2.44 -14.51
CA PHE A 337 -10.63 -3.60 -14.16
C PHE A 337 -12.10 -3.40 -14.57
N LEU A 338 -12.65 -2.20 -14.35
CA LEU A 338 -14.03 -1.87 -14.74
C LEU A 338 -14.24 -1.88 -16.27
N LEU A 339 -13.20 -1.56 -17.04
CA LEU A 339 -13.26 -1.54 -18.51
C LEU A 339 -13.02 -2.92 -19.14
N GLN A 340 -12.22 -3.78 -18.51
CA GLN A 340 -11.96 -5.16 -18.95
C GLN A 340 -13.08 -6.15 -18.57
N GLY A 341 -13.91 -5.81 -17.57
CA GLY A 341 -15.05 -6.61 -17.12
C GLY A 341 -16.34 -6.47 -17.96
N ARG A 342 -16.25 -6.16 -19.25
CA ARG A 342 -17.39 -6.10 -20.19
C ARG A 342 -17.25 -7.06 -21.36
#